data_AF-A0A962HDG8-F1
#
_entry.id   AF-A0A962HDG8-F1
#
_cell.length_a   1.000
_cell.length_b   1.000
_cell.length_c   1.000
_cell.angle_alpha   90.00
_cell.angle_beta   90.00
_cell.angle_gamma   90.00
#
_symmetry.space_group_name_H-M   'P 1'
#
loop_
_entity.id
_entity.type
_entity.pdbx_description
1 polymer ?
#
loop_
_entity_poly.entity_id
_entity_poly.type
_entity_poly.pdbx_seq_one_letter_code
_entity_poly.pdbx_strand_id
1 'polypeptide(L)'
;MTSPPRRLTNKKPKTKKSLLPAFIPFFLLILLSTSAQAKVTPEEADRLCKELTCMGAKKQGNAAGTIPAFSGRILGKPSWVKYKGSGDYYANPYPNEKPLFTITAENYEQYRENLSDGQIALFKAYPSTFFMKVYPSKRDTRYSDFIYDNVKRNAVTAEEIEGGNGIRYAFGGPPFPLPSTGRELIWNHEYSPNPKNQEGNIFSAAVYNNGTTSTRNSWESRYFTVFDPAFTYETFDGVSARVMVITTGPARDKGKVTLVHEYKDLT
;
A
#
# COMPACT_ATOMS: atom_id res chain seq x y z
N MET A 1 74.71 53.64 -20.17
CA MET A 1 74.11 54.96 -20.39
C MET A 1 73.40 54.93 -21.74
N THR A 2 72.08 54.70 -21.75
CA THR A 2 71.01 55.73 -21.87
C THR A 2 70.71 56.12 -23.33
N SER A 3 69.71 55.46 -23.92
CA SER A 3 69.04 55.90 -25.15
C SER A 3 67.58 56.27 -24.85
N PRO A 4 67.18 57.54 -25.07
CA PRO A 4 65.82 57.96 -25.42
C PRO A 4 65.69 58.06 -26.97
N PRO A 5 64.51 58.38 -27.56
CA PRO A 5 63.34 59.02 -26.94
C PRO A 5 61.97 58.34 -27.17
N ARG A 6 60.96 58.90 -26.50
CA ARG A 6 59.54 58.48 -26.47
C ARG A 6 58.63 59.66 -26.86
N ARG A 7 57.34 59.31 -27.13
CA ARG A 7 56.12 60.16 -27.34
C ARG A 7 56.02 60.85 -28.71
N LEU A 8 54.85 61.32 -29.19
CA LEU A 8 53.50 61.42 -28.57
C LEU A 8 52.50 60.29 -28.97
N THR A 9 51.32 60.57 -29.54
CA THR A 9 50.11 59.70 -29.52
C THR A 9 48.99 60.07 -30.53
N ASN A 10 48.03 59.15 -30.75
CA ASN A 10 46.64 59.31 -31.31
C ASN A 10 46.48 59.43 -32.85
N LYS A 11 45.40 58.94 -33.51
CA LYS A 11 44.04 58.47 -33.09
C LYS A 11 43.45 57.43 -34.10
N LYS A 12 42.44 56.63 -33.71
CA LYS A 12 41.59 55.71 -34.53
C LYS A 12 40.59 56.50 -35.44
N PRO A 13 39.84 55.96 -36.47
CA PRO A 13 39.11 54.66 -36.45
C PRO A 13 38.71 53.88 -37.77
N LYS A 14 38.26 52.61 -37.58
CA LYS A 14 37.17 51.80 -38.23
C LYS A 14 36.93 51.83 -39.78
N THR A 15 36.76 50.63 -40.40
CA THR A 15 35.43 50.12 -40.89
C THR A 15 35.41 48.67 -41.46
N LYS A 16 34.34 47.93 -41.09
CA LYS A 16 33.55 46.88 -41.80
C LYS A 16 34.21 45.81 -42.69
N LYS A 17 34.06 44.54 -42.28
CA LYS A 17 33.51 43.44 -43.12
C LYS A 17 32.46 42.66 -42.31
N SER A 18 31.45 42.11 -42.97
CA SER A 18 30.21 41.58 -42.35
C SER A 18 30.32 40.12 -41.90
N LEU A 19 29.82 39.83 -40.71
CA LEU A 19 29.43 38.48 -40.27
C LEU A 19 27.92 38.31 -40.52
N LEU A 20 27.53 37.20 -41.16
CA LEU A 20 26.14 36.79 -41.37
C LEU A 20 25.78 35.67 -40.36
N PRO A 21 24.64 35.73 -39.64
CA PRO A 21 24.26 34.75 -38.63
C PRO A 21 23.11 33.81 -39.06
N ALA A 22 23.16 32.55 -38.62
CA ALA A 22 22.08 31.57 -38.42
C ALA A 22 22.78 30.26 -38.00
N PHE A 23 22.71 29.70 -36.78
CA PHE A 23 21.58 29.39 -35.88
C PHE A 23 20.49 28.53 -36.51
N ILE A 24 20.27 27.34 -35.88
CA ILE A 24 19.26 26.31 -36.13
C ILE A 24 19.61 25.33 -37.29
N PRO A 25 19.53 23.98 -37.10
CA PRO A 25 19.01 23.22 -35.96
C PRO A 25 20.05 22.34 -35.24
N PHE A 26 20.51 22.76 -34.06
CA PHE A 26 20.83 21.82 -32.96
C PHE A 26 19.56 21.57 -32.12
N PHE A 27 18.40 21.53 -32.77
CA PHE A 27 17.07 21.52 -32.16
C PHE A 27 16.30 20.21 -32.40
N LEU A 28 16.99 19.19 -32.95
CA LEU A 28 16.39 17.91 -33.35
C LEU A 28 16.81 16.74 -32.44
N LEU A 29 17.18 17.02 -31.18
CA LEU A 29 17.62 16.00 -30.21
C LEU A 29 17.05 16.21 -28.78
N ILE A 30 15.87 16.83 -28.66
CA ILE A 30 15.12 16.99 -27.39
C ILE A 30 13.65 16.55 -27.57
N LEU A 31 13.42 15.55 -28.41
CA LEU A 31 12.14 14.85 -28.53
C LEU A 31 12.37 13.39 -28.10
N LEU A 32 11.43 12.84 -27.33
CA LEU A 32 11.45 11.49 -26.74
C LEU A 32 12.28 11.30 -25.44
N SER A 33 12.16 12.24 -24.51
CA SER A 33 12.22 11.94 -23.06
C SER A 33 10.91 12.27 -22.37
N THR A 34 9.78 12.00 -23.04
CA THR A 34 8.49 11.89 -22.38
C THR A 34 8.46 10.60 -21.57
N SER A 35 8.78 10.69 -20.28
CA SER A 35 8.41 9.68 -19.29
C SER A 35 6.89 9.68 -19.10
N ALA A 36 6.15 9.35 -20.16
CA ALA A 36 4.74 9.06 -20.09
C ALA A 36 4.60 7.75 -19.31
N GLN A 37 4.37 7.86 -18.01
CA GLN A 37 3.69 6.80 -17.27
C GLN A 37 2.28 6.73 -17.86
N ALA A 38 2.15 5.94 -18.93
CA ALA A 38 0.87 5.66 -19.53
C ALA A 38 0.01 5.00 -18.46
N LYS A 39 -1.13 5.62 -18.17
CA LYS A 39 -2.19 5.03 -17.37
C LYS A 39 -2.52 3.66 -17.96
N VAL A 40 -2.72 2.67 -17.09
CA VAL A 40 -3.05 1.29 -17.49
C VAL A 40 -4.19 1.32 -18.50
N THR A 41 -3.95 0.70 -19.66
CA THR A 41 -4.91 0.71 -20.76
C THR A 41 -6.17 -0.09 -20.39
N PRO A 42 -7.34 0.21 -20.97
CA PRO A 42 -8.53 -0.62 -20.82
C PRO A 42 -8.24 -2.09 -21.12
N GLU A 43 -7.45 -2.37 -22.16
CA GLU A 43 -7.04 -3.72 -22.59
C GLU A 43 -6.19 -4.45 -21.54
N GLU A 44 -5.29 -3.75 -20.84
CA GLU A 44 -4.51 -4.32 -19.74
C GLU A 44 -5.36 -4.55 -18.49
N ALA A 45 -6.23 -3.59 -18.15
CA ALA A 45 -7.19 -3.73 -17.04
C ALA A 45 -8.17 -4.89 -17.28
N ASP A 46 -8.50 -5.18 -18.55
CA ASP A 46 -9.40 -6.25 -18.95
C ASP A 46 -8.88 -7.67 -18.60
N ARG A 47 -7.61 -7.79 -18.19
CA ARG A 47 -6.98 -9.02 -17.69
C ARG A 47 -7.34 -9.33 -16.23
N LEU A 48 -7.82 -8.33 -15.48
CA LEU A 48 -8.27 -8.47 -14.09
C LEU A 48 -9.49 -9.40 -14.00
N CYS A 49 -9.55 -10.19 -12.93
CA CYS A 49 -10.50 -11.30 -12.73
C CYS A 49 -10.43 -12.47 -13.76
N LYS A 50 -9.91 -12.24 -14.98
CA LYS A 50 -9.74 -13.25 -16.03
C LYS A 50 -8.45 -14.06 -15.82
N GLU A 51 -7.32 -13.54 -16.34
CA GLU A 51 -5.97 -14.11 -16.20
C GLU A 51 -5.42 -13.93 -14.79
N LEU A 52 -5.69 -12.75 -14.22
CA LEU A 52 -5.27 -12.34 -12.88
C LEU A 52 -6.45 -12.50 -11.92
N THR A 53 -6.16 -12.43 -10.62
CA THR A 53 -7.23 -12.16 -9.65
C THR A 53 -7.79 -10.75 -9.90
N CYS A 54 -8.95 -10.44 -9.35
CA CYS A 54 -9.49 -9.08 -9.42
C CYS A 54 -8.59 -8.03 -8.71
N MET A 55 -7.63 -8.48 -7.89
CA MET A 55 -6.65 -7.64 -7.21
C MET A 55 -5.28 -7.64 -7.93
N GLY A 56 -5.22 -8.05 -9.21
CA GLY A 56 -4.00 -8.05 -10.04
C GLY A 56 -2.98 -9.16 -9.78
N ALA A 57 -3.16 -9.98 -8.74
CA ALA A 57 -2.23 -11.08 -8.45
C ALA A 57 -2.34 -12.22 -9.49
N LYS A 58 -1.25 -12.97 -9.71
CA LYS A 58 -1.28 -14.20 -10.51
C LYS A 58 -2.31 -15.18 -9.94
N LYS A 59 -3.24 -15.64 -10.79
CA LYS A 59 -4.33 -16.56 -10.44
C LYS A 59 -3.88 -18.02 -10.35
N GLN A 60 -2.89 -18.41 -11.16
CA GLN A 60 -2.31 -19.75 -11.15
C GLN A 60 -1.52 -20.03 -9.85
N GLY A 61 -1.34 -21.31 -9.54
CA GLY A 61 -0.43 -21.76 -8.49
C GLY A 61 1.05 -21.63 -8.90
N ASN A 62 1.97 -21.98 -8.00
CA ASN A 62 3.39 -22.04 -8.36
C ASN A 62 3.76 -23.41 -8.96
N ALA A 63 4.84 -23.47 -9.74
CA ALA A 63 5.30 -24.70 -10.39
C ALA A 63 5.67 -25.82 -9.39
N ALA A 64 6.06 -25.46 -8.16
CA ALA A 64 6.37 -26.40 -7.09
C ALA A 64 5.13 -27.00 -6.38
N GLY A 65 3.90 -26.57 -6.73
CA GLY A 65 2.65 -27.07 -6.14
C GLY A 65 2.39 -26.68 -4.68
N THR A 66 3.29 -25.92 -4.03
CA THR A 66 3.17 -25.48 -2.63
C THR A 66 2.21 -24.29 -2.44
N ILE A 67 1.88 -23.58 -3.52
CA ILE A 67 0.88 -22.52 -3.58
C ILE A 67 -0.19 -22.95 -4.60
N PRO A 68 -1.44 -23.21 -4.19
CA PRO A 68 -2.50 -23.60 -5.10
C PRO A 68 -2.94 -22.43 -5.98
N ALA A 69 -3.68 -22.73 -7.06
CA ALA A 69 -4.38 -21.70 -7.81
C ALA A 69 -5.42 -20.98 -6.93
N PHE A 70 -5.65 -19.70 -7.20
CA PHE A 70 -6.68 -18.90 -6.53
C PHE A 70 -8.06 -19.38 -6.93
N SER A 71 -8.81 -19.90 -5.96
CA SER A 71 -10.18 -20.38 -6.17
C SER A 71 -11.21 -19.28 -5.95
N GLY A 72 -10.97 -18.35 -5.01
CA GLY A 72 -11.90 -17.27 -4.67
C GLY A 72 -13.33 -17.73 -4.33
N ARG A 73 -13.50 -18.94 -3.77
CA ARG A 73 -14.80 -19.57 -3.49
C ARG A 73 -15.44 -19.14 -2.17
N ILE A 74 -14.65 -18.60 -1.24
CA ILE A 74 -15.10 -18.17 0.08
C ILE A 74 -15.32 -16.66 0.05
N LEU A 75 -16.59 -16.25 0.19
CA LEU A 75 -16.98 -14.86 0.42
C LEU A 75 -17.52 -14.74 1.85
N GLY A 76 -16.96 -13.82 2.64
CA GLY A 76 -17.35 -13.62 4.04
C GLY A 76 -16.99 -14.82 4.94
N LYS A 77 -17.77 -15.00 6.01
CA LYS A 77 -17.57 -16.08 6.99
C LYS A 77 -18.08 -17.43 6.42
N PRO A 78 -17.23 -18.47 6.29
CA PRO A 78 -17.69 -19.79 5.86
C PRO A 78 -18.79 -20.37 6.76
N SER A 79 -19.64 -21.25 6.21
CA SER A 79 -20.76 -21.86 6.94
C SER A 79 -20.29 -22.73 8.11
N TRP A 80 -19.18 -23.45 7.97
CA TRP A 80 -18.59 -24.30 9.00
C TRP A 80 -17.87 -23.54 10.13
N VAL A 81 -17.52 -22.27 9.90
CA VAL A 81 -16.85 -21.44 10.91
C VAL A 81 -17.89 -20.90 11.89
N LYS A 82 -17.84 -21.38 13.13
CA LYS A 82 -18.68 -20.91 14.24
C LYS A 82 -17.91 -19.90 15.08
N TYR A 83 -18.33 -18.65 15.06
CA TYR A 83 -17.85 -17.61 15.98
C TYR A 83 -18.63 -17.73 17.29
N LYS A 84 -17.93 -17.71 18.42
CA LYS A 84 -18.55 -17.88 19.75
C LYS A 84 -19.08 -16.56 20.33
N GLY A 85 -18.43 -15.44 20.02
CA GLY A 85 -18.81 -14.11 20.49
C GLY A 85 -17.60 -13.19 20.60
N SER A 86 -17.85 -11.91 20.86
CA SER A 86 -16.77 -10.95 21.12
C SER A 86 -16.05 -11.27 22.43
N GLY A 87 -14.72 -11.35 22.36
CA GLY A 87 -13.86 -11.79 23.47
C GLY A 87 -13.32 -13.21 23.31
N ASP A 88 -13.89 -14.03 22.42
CA ASP A 88 -13.32 -15.31 22.02
C ASP A 88 -12.27 -15.17 20.91
N TYR A 89 -11.34 -16.13 20.83
CA TYR A 89 -10.44 -16.27 19.70
C TYR A 89 -11.20 -16.57 18.40
N TYR A 90 -10.73 -16.00 17.28
CA TYR A 90 -11.25 -16.36 15.95
C TYR A 90 -11.10 -17.87 15.71
N ALA A 91 -12.21 -18.52 15.32
CA ALA A 91 -12.23 -19.95 15.06
C ALA A 91 -11.38 -20.29 13.82
N ASN A 92 -10.48 -21.26 13.97
CA ASN A 92 -9.65 -21.76 12.87
C ASN A 92 -10.56 -22.38 11.78
N PRO A 93 -10.54 -21.89 10.52
CA PRO A 93 -11.33 -22.46 9.42
C PRO A 93 -10.85 -23.86 8.97
N TYR A 94 -9.65 -24.28 9.38
CA TYR A 94 -9.05 -25.59 9.08
C TYR A 94 -8.60 -26.29 10.38
N PRO A 95 -9.52 -26.67 11.30
CA PRO A 95 -9.19 -27.12 12.65
C PRO A 95 -8.40 -28.43 12.69
N ASN A 96 -8.51 -29.26 11.65
CA ASN A 96 -7.84 -30.55 11.53
C ASN A 96 -6.51 -30.47 10.75
N GLU A 97 -6.12 -29.28 10.29
CA GLU A 97 -4.91 -29.11 9.49
C GLU A 97 -3.65 -29.13 10.37
N LYS A 98 -2.65 -29.90 9.94
CA LYS A 98 -1.37 -30.05 10.63
C LYS A 98 -0.29 -29.20 9.93
N PRO A 99 0.74 -28.74 10.65
CA PRO A 99 1.91 -28.16 10.01
C PRO A 99 2.56 -29.17 9.05
N LEU A 100 3.05 -28.68 7.92
CA LEU A 100 3.93 -29.41 7.01
C LEU A 100 5.29 -29.66 7.69
N PHE A 101 5.81 -28.64 8.37
CA PHE A 101 7.02 -28.68 9.18
C PHE A 101 7.03 -27.52 10.19
N THR A 102 8.02 -27.49 11.07
CA THR A 102 8.25 -26.38 12.01
C THR A 102 9.68 -25.88 11.85
N ILE A 103 9.84 -24.57 11.70
CA ILE A 103 11.13 -23.89 11.73
C ILE A 103 11.43 -23.50 13.19
N THR A 104 12.62 -23.82 13.66
CA THR A 104 13.11 -23.62 15.02
C THR A 104 14.54 -23.04 14.99
N ALA A 105 15.08 -22.66 16.15
CA ALA A 105 16.43 -22.12 16.25
C ALA A 105 17.53 -23.10 15.79
N GLU A 106 17.26 -24.41 15.84
CA GLU A 106 18.19 -25.46 15.41
C GLU A 106 18.20 -25.67 13.89
N ASN A 107 17.18 -25.23 13.15
CA ASN A 107 17.04 -25.54 11.72
C ASN A 107 16.77 -24.33 10.80
N TYR A 108 16.59 -23.10 11.32
CA TYR A 108 16.23 -21.94 10.49
C TYR A 108 17.22 -21.63 9.36
N GLU A 109 18.51 -21.95 9.52
CA GLU A 109 19.53 -21.76 8.47
C GLU A 109 19.25 -22.63 7.23
N GLN A 110 18.51 -23.75 7.36
CA GLN A 110 18.05 -24.56 6.22
C GLN A 110 16.98 -23.83 5.37
N TYR A 111 16.31 -22.84 5.97
CA TYR A 111 15.23 -22.05 5.38
C TYR A 111 15.62 -20.58 5.20
N ARG A 112 16.92 -20.25 5.28
CA ARG A 112 17.43 -18.88 5.36
C ARG A 112 16.89 -17.97 4.24
N GLU A 113 16.84 -18.47 3.01
CA GLU A 113 16.33 -17.79 1.82
C GLU A 113 14.79 -17.57 1.82
N ASN A 114 14.09 -18.05 2.84
CA ASN A 114 12.66 -17.84 3.06
C ASN A 114 12.36 -16.93 4.27
N LEU A 115 13.40 -16.42 4.95
CA LEU A 115 13.28 -15.66 6.19
C LEU A 115 13.79 -14.24 6.03
N SER A 116 13.14 -13.29 6.69
CA SER A 116 13.67 -11.93 6.84
C SER A 116 14.71 -11.87 7.97
N ASP A 117 15.60 -10.88 7.93
CA ASP A 117 16.57 -10.64 9.00
C ASP A 117 15.91 -10.49 10.38
N GLY A 118 14.70 -9.92 10.44
CA GLY A 118 13.91 -9.83 11.67
C GLY A 118 13.44 -11.19 12.19
N GLN A 119 13.02 -12.11 11.31
CA GLN A 119 12.66 -13.48 11.71
C GLN A 119 13.89 -14.28 12.16
N ILE A 120 15.03 -14.10 11.48
CA ILE A 120 16.31 -14.69 11.88
C ILE A 120 16.76 -14.14 13.25
N ALA A 121 16.59 -12.84 13.49
CA ALA A 121 16.90 -12.22 14.78
C ALA A 121 16.02 -12.78 15.91
N LEU A 122 14.73 -13.07 15.67
CA LEU A 122 13.85 -13.70 16.66
C LEU A 122 14.31 -15.11 17.03
N PHE A 123 14.75 -15.94 16.08
CA PHE A 123 15.35 -17.26 16.39
C PHE A 123 16.63 -17.15 17.24
N LYS A 124 17.46 -16.12 16.99
CA LYS A 124 18.69 -15.88 17.76
C LYS A 124 18.42 -15.32 19.16
N ALA A 125 17.42 -14.45 19.31
CA ALA A 125 17.06 -13.82 20.59
C ALA A 125 16.25 -14.75 21.51
N TYR A 126 15.42 -15.63 20.93
CA TYR A 126 14.46 -16.45 21.67
C TYR A 126 14.53 -17.94 21.27
N PRO A 127 15.72 -18.58 21.31
CA PRO A 127 15.92 -19.88 20.68
C PRO A 127 15.06 -21.01 21.24
N SER A 128 14.69 -20.94 22.52
CA SER A 128 13.88 -21.95 23.22
C SER A 128 12.36 -21.72 23.15
N THR A 129 11.90 -20.56 22.65
CA THR A 129 10.47 -20.19 22.69
C THR A 129 9.91 -19.71 21.35
N PHE A 130 10.73 -19.21 20.43
CA PHE A 130 10.28 -18.80 19.10
C PHE A 130 10.40 -19.95 18.09
N PHE A 131 9.27 -20.28 17.47
CA PHE A 131 9.17 -21.28 16.40
C PHE A 131 8.09 -20.86 15.39
N MET A 132 8.23 -21.31 14.14
CA MET A 132 7.23 -21.04 13.09
C MET A 132 6.69 -22.35 12.53
N LYS A 133 5.42 -22.64 12.79
CA LYS A 133 4.69 -23.75 12.18
C LYS A 133 4.26 -23.36 10.77
N VAL A 134 4.75 -24.08 9.76
CA VAL A 134 4.42 -23.83 8.35
C VAL A 134 3.25 -24.73 7.94
N TYR A 135 2.20 -24.14 7.37
CA TYR A 135 0.97 -24.83 6.98
C TYR A 135 0.75 -24.79 5.45
N PRO A 136 -0.10 -25.66 4.88
CA PRO A 136 -0.48 -25.60 3.47
C PRO A 136 -1.09 -24.25 3.07
N SER A 137 -0.60 -23.66 1.97
CA SER A 137 -1.14 -22.41 1.43
C SER A 137 -2.62 -22.53 1.06
N LYS A 138 -3.43 -21.52 1.39
CA LYS A 138 -4.85 -21.41 1.01
C LYS A 138 -5.07 -20.15 0.19
N ARG A 139 -5.78 -20.26 -0.94
CA ARG A 139 -6.12 -19.12 -1.82
C ARG A 139 -7.61 -19.11 -2.18
N ASP A 140 -8.43 -19.35 -1.16
CA ASP A 140 -9.87 -19.58 -1.30
C ASP A 140 -10.72 -18.33 -1.03
N THR A 141 -10.23 -17.37 -0.26
CA THR A 141 -11.01 -16.18 0.15
C THR A 141 -10.98 -15.08 -0.90
N ARG A 142 -12.16 -14.48 -1.19
CA ARG A 142 -12.35 -13.33 -2.06
C ARG A 142 -12.98 -12.14 -1.33
N TYR A 143 -12.82 -10.94 -1.89
CA TYR A 143 -13.57 -9.75 -1.47
C TYR A 143 -14.97 -9.74 -2.11
N SER A 144 -15.85 -8.80 -1.74
CA SER A 144 -17.17 -8.64 -2.37
C SER A 144 -17.07 -8.09 -3.79
N ASP A 145 -18.13 -8.26 -4.60
CA ASP A 145 -18.14 -7.75 -5.98
C ASP A 145 -18.04 -6.21 -6.01
N PHE A 146 -18.65 -5.51 -5.04
CA PHE A 146 -18.45 -4.07 -4.82
C PHE A 146 -16.97 -3.66 -4.79
N ILE A 147 -16.11 -4.40 -4.09
CA ILE A 147 -14.66 -4.12 -4.08
C ILE A 147 -14.06 -4.40 -5.45
N TYR A 148 -14.41 -5.53 -6.07
CA TYR A 148 -13.83 -5.93 -7.35
C TYR A 148 -14.20 -5.02 -8.53
N ASP A 149 -15.44 -4.51 -8.57
CA ASP A 149 -15.87 -3.60 -9.61
C ASP A 149 -15.25 -2.21 -9.44
N ASN A 150 -15.12 -1.73 -8.19
CA ASN A 150 -14.34 -0.53 -7.89
C ASN A 150 -12.86 -0.68 -8.24
N VAL A 151 -12.22 -1.82 -7.94
CA VAL A 151 -10.82 -2.06 -8.30
C VAL A 151 -10.61 -2.09 -9.81
N LYS A 152 -11.52 -2.70 -10.59
CA LYS A 152 -11.48 -2.61 -12.07
C LYS A 152 -11.63 -1.17 -12.57
N ARG A 153 -12.55 -0.40 -11.98
CA ARG A 153 -12.77 1.01 -12.31
C ARG A 153 -11.50 1.81 -12.05
N ASN A 154 -10.96 1.68 -10.84
CA ASN A 154 -9.73 2.35 -10.42
C ASN A 154 -8.55 2.02 -11.33
N ALA A 155 -8.42 0.78 -11.82
CA ALA A 155 -7.36 0.39 -12.76
C ALA A 155 -7.24 1.34 -13.97
N VAL A 156 -8.36 1.86 -14.49
CA VAL A 156 -8.39 2.78 -15.64
C VAL A 156 -8.69 4.23 -15.27
N THR A 157 -9.15 4.51 -14.04
CA THR A 157 -9.47 5.88 -13.58
C THR A 157 -8.45 6.50 -12.63
N ALA A 158 -7.82 5.73 -11.74
CA ALA A 158 -6.97 6.24 -10.67
C ALA A 158 -5.69 6.92 -11.20
N GLU A 159 -5.26 7.97 -10.50
CA GLU A 159 -4.01 8.69 -10.79
C GLU A 159 -3.33 9.11 -9.49
N GLU A 160 -2.00 9.06 -9.45
CA GLU A 160 -1.23 9.72 -8.40
C GLU A 160 -1.26 11.24 -8.61
N ILE A 161 -1.46 11.98 -7.52
CA ILE A 161 -1.30 13.45 -7.51
C ILE A 161 0.19 13.77 -7.65
N GLU A 162 0.52 14.93 -8.22
CA GLU A 162 1.90 15.40 -8.35
C GLU A 162 2.66 15.34 -7.00
N GLY A 163 3.90 14.85 -7.04
CA GLY A 163 4.70 14.54 -5.84
C GLY A 163 4.37 13.20 -5.17
N GLY A 164 3.26 12.54 -5.55
CA GLY A 164 2.88 11.20 -5.10
C GLY A 164 2.22 11.14 -3.71
N ASN A 165 1.89 12.28 -3.11
CA ASN A 165 1.34 12.37 -1.74
C ASN A 165 -0.20 12.29 -1.66
N GLY A 166 -0.86 11.87 -2.74
CA GLY A 166 -2.29 11.62 -2.75
C GLY A 166 -2.74 10.89 -4.02
N ILE A 167 -3.99 10.45 -4.03
CA ILE A 167 -4.64 9.71 -5.12
C ILE A 167 -5.96 10.37 -5.47
N ARG A 168 -6.18 10.60 -6.77
CA ARG A 168 -7.48 11.02 -7.31
C ARG A 168 -8.14 9.91 -8.13
N TYR A 169 -9.43 10.07 -8.38
CA TYR A 169 -10.24 9.19 -9.23
C TYR A 169 -10.33 7.72 -8.76
N ALA A 170 -10.13 7.45 -7.45
CA ALA A 170 -10.14 6.10 -6.88
C ALA A 170 -11.06 5.95 -5.65
N PHE A 171 -11.94 4.95 -5.68
CA PHE A 171 -12.95 4.66 -4.63
C PHE A 171 -13.01 3.15 -4.33
N GLY A 172 -13.61 2.74 -3.21
CA GLY A 172 -14.02 1.34 -2.99
C GLY A 172 -12.95 0.25 -2.95
N GLY A 173 -11.65 0.57 -2.95
CA GLY A 173 -10.58 -0.41 -2.92
C GLY A 173 -9.25 0.13 -3.44
N PRO A 174 -8.23 -0.74 -3.60
CA PRO A 174 -6.91 -0.37 -4.09
C PRO A 174 -6.96 0.41 -5.43
N PRO A 175 -6.17 1.51 -5.57
CA PRO A 175 -6.19 2.34 -6.75
C PRO A 175 -5.51 1.70 -7.98
N PHE A 176 -4.42 0.95 -7.78
CA PHE A 176 -3.54 0.50 -8.86
C PHE A 176 -3.37 -1.02 -8.85
N PRO A 177 -4.40 -1.83 -9.15
CA PRO A 177 -4.28 -3.29 -9.15
C PRO A 177 -3.21 -3.82 -10.12
N LEU A 178 -2.78 -3.02 -11.10
CA LEU A 178 -1.65 -3.31 -12.00
C LEU A 178 -0.54 -2.26 -11.77
N PRO A 179 0.21 -2.32 -10.65
CA PRO A 179 1.15 -1.27 -10.29
C PRO A 179 2.42 -1.36 -11.15
N SER A 180 2.82 -0.20 -11.67
CA SER A 180 4.06 0.06 -12.39
C SER A 180 5.21 0.52 -11.48
N THR A 181 4.89 1.12 -10.31
CA THR A 181 5.87 1.66 -9.36
C THR A 181 5.73 1.08 -7.94
N GLY A 182 6.80 1.25 -7.16
CA GLY A 182 6.78 0.93 -5.73
C GLY A 182 5.84 1.83 -4.91
N ARG A 183 5.52 3.05 -5.39
CA ARG A 183 4.60 3.96 -4.69
C ARG A 183 3.15 3.51 -4.86
N GLU A 184 2.78 3.08 -6.05
CA GLU A 184 1.47 2.51 -6.34
C GLU A 184 1.19 1.24 -5.49
N LEU A 185 2.23 0.44 -5.21
CA LEU A 185 2.16 -0.68 -4.27
C LEU A 185 1.90 -0.24 -2.81
N ILE A 186 2.49 0.87 -2.36
CA ILE A 186 2.22 1.45 -1.03
C ILE A 186 0.77 1.95 -0.97
N TRP A 187 0.31 2.67 -2.00
CA TRP A 187 -1.08 3.11 -2.09
C TRP A 187 -2.09 1.97 -2.09
N ASN A 188 -1.78 0.85 -2.76
CA ASN A 188 -2.61 -0.36 -2.68
C ASN A 188 -2.66 -0.95 -1.27
N HIS A 189 -1.58 -0.85 -0.49
CA HIS A 189 -1.56 -1.27 0.90
C HIS A 189 -2.44 -0.37 1.77
N GLU A 190 -2.30 0.95 1.64
CA GLU A 190 -3.12 1.93 2.39
C GLU A 190 -4.62 1.82 2.08
N TYR A 191 -4.98 1.61 0.80
CA TYR A 191 -6.36 1.39 0.36
C TYR A 191 -6.80 -0.08 0.36
N SER A 192 -6.15 -0.93 1.18
CA SER A 192 -6.58 -2.32 1.37
C SER A 192 -8.05 -2.40 1.82
N PRO A 193 -8.89 -3.29 1.25
CA PRO A 193 -10.32 -3.31 1.57
C PRO A 193 -10.60 -3.60 3.05
N ASN A 194 -11.43 -2.75 3.66
CA ASN A 194 -11.74 -2.76 5.09
C ASN A 194 -13.25 -3.01 5.32
N PRO A 195 -13.69 -3.63 6.42
CA PRO A 195 -15.10 -3.60 6.82
C PRO A 195 -15.62 -2.17 6.94
N LYS A 196 -16.80 -1.88 6.36
CA LYS A 196 -17.40 -0.54 6.40
C LYS A 196 -17.70 0.00 7.81
N ASN A 197 -18.00 -0.90 8.75
CA ASN A 197 -18.28 -0.55 10.14
C ASN A 197 -17.41 -1.42 11.06
N GLN A 198 -16.86 -0.82 12.10
CA GLN A 198 -16.24 -1.54 13.22
C GLN A 198 -16.64 -0.87 14.53
N GLU A 199 -17.14 -1.64 15.49
CA GLU A 199 -17.45 -1.15 16.84
C GLU A 199 -16.96 -2.14 17.89
N GLY A 200 -16.44 -1.64 19.01
CA GLY A 200 -16.03 -2.50 20.11
C GLY A 200 -15.14 -1.84 21.16
N ASN A 201 -14.77 -2.65 22.16
CA ASN A 201 -13.77 -2.26 23.16
C ASN A 201 -12.38 -2.58 22.62
N ILE A 202 -11.52 -1.58 22.56
CA ILE A 202 -10.09 -1.70 22.23
C ILE A 202 -9.30 -1.68 23.54
N PHE A 203 -8.53 -2.73 23.77
CA PHE A 203 -7.51 -2.79 24.82
C PHE A 203 -6.14 -2.76 24.16
N SER A 204 -5.34 -1.74 24.48
CA SER A 204 -3.99 -1.57 23.97
C SER A 204 -2.99 -1.60 25.11
N ALA A 205 -1.92 -2.38 24.97
CA ALA A 205 -0.83 -2.47 25.93
C ALA A 205 0.51 -2.29 25.23
N ALA A 206 1.25 -1.24 25.60
CA ALA A 206 2.66 -1.09 25.23
C ALA A 206 3.52 -1.77 26.30
N VAL A 207 4.19 -2.86 25.93
CA VAL A 207 5.10 -3.62 26.81
C VAL A 207 6.53 -3.22 26.47
N TYR A 208 7.29 -2.78 27.47
CA TYR A 208 8.68 -2.35 27.31
C TYR A 208 9.66 -3.49 27.65
N ASN A 209 10.91 -3.39 27.18
CA ASN A 209 11.94 -4.43 27.37
C ASN A 209 12.26 -4.76 28.84
N ASN A 210 11.96 -3.84 29.78
CA ASN A 210 12.10 -4.05 31.22
C ASN A 210 10.86 -4.70 31.88
N GLY A 211 9.90 -5.18 31.09
CA GLY A 211 8.65 -5.79 31.56
C GLY A 211 7.56 -4.80 32.00
N THR A 212 7.87 -3.50 32.09
CA THR A 212 6.83 -2.50 32.41
C THR A 212 5.81 -2.41 31.29
N THR A 213 4.54 -2.16 31.63
CA THR A 213 3.44 -2.12 30.67
C THR A 213 2.62 -0.85 30.85
N SER A 214 2.30 -0.17 29.75
CA SER A 214 1.36 0.96 29.72
C SER A 214 0.08 0.57 28.98
N THR A 215 -1.06 0.63 29.66
CA THR A 215 -2.35 0.19 29.12
C THR A 215 -3.29 1.36 28.83
N ARG A 216 -4.03 1.28 27.73
CA ARG A 216 -5.14 2.18 27.39
C ARG A 216 -6.36 1.36 26.97
N ASN A 217 -7.54 1.78 27.42
CA ASN A 217 -8.81 1.19 27.04
C ASN A 217 -9.67 2.25 26.37
N SER A 218 -10.30 1.91 25.25
CA SER A 218 -11.32 2.72 24.59
C SER A 218 -12.52 1.86 24.20
N TRP A 219 -13.70 2.48 24.15
CA TRP A 219 -14.77 2.02 23.26
C TRP A 219 -14.67 2.84 21.98
N GLU A 220 -14.71 2.18 20.82
CA GLU A 220 -14.57 2.83 19.52
C GLU A 220 -15.70 2.44 18.59
N SER A 221 -16.16 3.41 17.80
CA SER A 221 -17.03 3.22 16.65
C SER A 221 -16.38 3.88 15.43
N ARG A 222 -16.26 3.12 14.35
CA ARG A 222 -15.56 3.50 13.12
C ARG A 222 -16.47 3.18 11.93
N TYR A 223 -16.75 4.19 11.12
CA TYR A 223 -17.53 4.07 9.90
C TYR A 223 -16.71 4.57 8.71
N PHE A 224 -16.44 3.69 7.74
CA PHE A 224 -15.65 3.96 6.55
C PHE A 224 -16.57 4.02 5.33
N THR A 225 -17.05 5.23 5.02
CA THR A 225 -17.98 5.52 3.91
C THR A 225 -17.48 4.96 2.57
N VAL A 226 -16.16 5.02 2.33
CA VAL A 226 -15.53 4.52 1.09
C VAL A 226 -15.64 3.01 0.89
N PHE A 227 -15.99 2.24 1.93
CA PHE A 227 -16.22 0.80 1.85
C PHE A 227 -17.70 0.42 2.00
N ASP A 228 -18.62 1.38 2.12
CA ASP A 228 -20.06 1.11 2.20
C ASP A 228 -20.69 1.02 0.79
N PRO A 229 -21.26 -0.15 0.39
CA PRO A 229 -21.92 -0.30 -0.90
C PRO A 229 -23.14 0.60 -1.14
N ALA A 230 -23.59 1.35 -0.13
CA ALA A 230 -24.59 2.41 -0.30
C ALA A 230 -24.07 3.64 -1.07
N PHE A 231 -22.73 3.78 -1.21
CA PHE A 231 -22.09 4.88 -1.91
C PHE A 231 -21.31 4.39 -3.14
N THR A 232 -21.24 5.23 -4.16
CA THR A 232 -20.34 5.08 -5.31
C THR A 232 -19.36 6.25 -5.33
N TYR A 233 -18.41 6.24 -6.27
CA TYR A 233 -17.54 7.39 -6.50
C TYR A 233 -18.34 8.68 -6.76
N GLU A 234 -19.45 8.57 -7.49
CA GLU A 234 -20.28 9.69 -7.94
C GLU A 234 -21.22 10.23 -6.85
N THR A 235 -21.54 9.43 -5.83
CA THR A 235 -22.42 9.81 -4.71
C THR A 235 -21.67 10.07 -3.40
N PHE A 236 -20.35 9.95 -3.40
CA PHE A 236 -19.51 10.16 -2.22
C PHE A 236 -19.44 11.65 -1.82
N ASP A 237 -19.66 11.93 -0.53
CA ASP A 237 -19.77 13.29 0.04
C ASP A 237 -18.42 13.93 0.43
N GLY A 238 -17.30 13.24 0.17
CA GLY A 238 -15.96 13.66 0.57
C GLY A 238 -15.54 13.17 1.97
N VAL A 239 -16.44 12.63 2.81
CA VAL A 239 -16.11 12.16 4.17
C VAL A 239 -15.79 10.67 4.16
N SER A 240 -14.52 10.32 4.05
CA SER A 240 -14.06 8.92 3.88
C SER A 240 -14.25 8.07 5.13
N ALA A 241 -14.03 8.65 6.31
CA ALA A 241 -14.23 7.97 7.58
C ALA A 241 -14.79 8.89 8.68
N ARG A 242 -15.58 8.30 9.57
CA ARG A 242 -16.11 8.92 10.78
C ARG A 242 -15.73 8.01 11.95
N VAL A 243 -14.95 8.51 12.90
CA VAL A 243 -14.39 7.72 14.00
C VAL A 243 -14.67 8.40 15.34
N MET A 244 -15.32 7.68 16.25
CA MET A 244 -15.53 8.07 17.63
C MET A 244 -14.73 7.17 18.56
N VAL A 245 -13.94 7.76 19.44
CA VAL A 245 -13.13 7.07 20.45
C VAL A 245 -13.49 7.61 21.83
N ILE A 246 -14.09 6.78 22.67
CA ILE A 246 -14.41 7.09 24.06
C ILE A 246 -13.37 6.39 24.94
N THR A 247 -12.50 7.15 25.60
CA THR A 247 -11.45 6.58 26.47
C THR A 247 -12.09 6.07 27.76
N THR A 248 -12.00 4.76 28.02
CA THR A 248 -12.57 4.09 29.20
C THR A 248 -11.53 3.84 30.29
N GLY A 249 -10.23 3.89 29.95
CA GLY A 249 -9.10 3.88 30.90
C GLY A 249 -7.78 4.30 30.24
N PRO A 250 -6.75 4.72 31.00
CA PRO A 250 -6.68 4.74 32.47
C PRO A 250 -7.51 5.86 33.11
N ALA A 251 -7.67 5.82 34.44
CA ALA A 251 -8.58 6.71 35.18
C ALA A 251 -8.36 8.21 34.93
N ARG A 252 -7.10 8.65 34.76
CA ARG A 252 -6.74 10.05 34.47
C ARG A 252 -7.26 10.57 33.10
N ASP A 253 -7.48 9.65 32.15
CA ASP A 253 -7.88 9.95 30.76
C ASP A 253 -9.33 9.51 30.49
N LYS A 254 -10.00 8.90 31.48
CA LYS A 254 -11.33 8.29 31.34
C LYS A 254 -12.40 9.37 31.09
N GLY A 255 -13.29 9.08 30.14
CA GLY A 255 -14.35 10.00 29.71
C GLY A 255 -13.93 10.95 28.58
N LYS A 256 -12.65 11.00 28.21
CA LYS A 256 -12.21 11.74 27.02
C LYS A 256 -12.81 11.11 25.75
N VAL A 257 -13.69 11.86 25.10
CA VAL A 257 -14.22 11.55 23.76
C VAL A 257 -13.34 12.22 22.70
N THR A 258 -13.10 11.56 21.59
CA THR A 258 -12.45 12.11 20.41
C THR A 258 -13.29 11.72 19.20
N LEU A 259 -13.66 12.72 18.39
CA LEU A 259 -14.37 12.55 17.13
C LEU A 259 -13.46 12.98 15.99
N VAL A 260 -13.36 12.14 14.96
CA VAL A 260 -12.56 12.39 13.75
C VAL A 260 -13.47 12.26 12.54
N HIS A 261 -13.40 13.24 11.65
CA HIS A 261 -13.92 13.15 10.29
C HIS A 261 -12.72 13.23 9.35
N GLU A 262 -12.44 12.12 8.66
CA GLU A 262 -11.39 12.06 7.65
C GLU A 262 -12.03 12.43 6.31
N TYR A 263 -11.48 13.45 5.67
CA TYR A 263 -11.92 13.89 4.34
C TYR A 263 -10.99 13.28 3.30
N LYS A 264 -11.55 12.86 2.17
CA LYS A 264 -10.80 12.43 0.99
C LYS A 264 -11.28 13.21 -0.21
N ASP A 265 -10.38 13.97 -0.82
CA ASP A 265 -10.60 14.50 -2.16
C ASP A 265 -10.47 13.35 -3.17
N LEU A 266 -11.39 13.31 -4.13
CA LEU A 266 -11.42 12.33 -5.21
C LEU A 266 -11.12 12.96 -6.59
N THR A 267 -10.90 14.27 -6.65
CA THR A 267 -10.84 15.06 -7.90
C THR A 267 -9.44 15.36 -8.43
#